data_AF-A0A2P4PDP0-F1
#
_entry.id   AF-A0A2P4PDP0-F1
#
_cell.length_a   1.000
_cell.length_b   1.000
_cell.length_c   1.000
_cell.angle_alpha   90.00
_cell.angle_beta   90.00
_cell.angle_gamma   90.00
#
_symmetry.space_group_name_H-M   'P 1'
#
loop_
_entity.id
_entity.type
_entity.pdbx_description
1 polymer ?
#
loop_
_entity_poly.entity_id
_entity_poly.type
_entity_poly.pdbx_seq_one_letter_code
_entity_poly.pdbx_strand_id
1 'polypeptide(L)'
;MEKQINEALEYNNKLRIGNASAASLSYETHSEAIYTNRLLDFDNLPKPKNSDDYYDQSNNIISNEFSESLQINISQLNINDEQIDEDKKEMEMSP
;
A
#
# COMPACT_ATOMS: atom_id res chain seq x y z
N MET A 1 20.64 8.26 10.00
CA MET A 1 20.29 9.70 9.91
C MET A 1 20.44 10.22 8.48
N GLU A 2 21.62 10.09 7.87
CA GLU A 2 21.86 10.55 6.48
C GLU A 2 20.97 9.87 5.42
N LYS A 3 20.69 8.56 5.57
CA LYS A 3 19.75 7.82 4.68
C LYS A 3 18.38 8.52 4.59
N GLN A 4 17.82 8.88 5.74
CA GLN A 4 16.49 9.53 5.81
C GLN A 4 16.50 10.94 5.23
N ILE A 5 17.60 11.69 5.42
CA ILE A 5 17.77 13.03 4.84
C ILE A 5 17.76 12.94 3.31
N ASN A 6 18.50 11.98 2.75
CA ASN A 6 18.59 11.81 1.30
C ASN A 6 17.26 11.35 0.68
N GLU A 7 16.57 10.41 1.32
CA GLU A 7 15.26 9.91 0.87
C GLU A 7 14.17 11.02 0.88
N ALA A 8 14.16 11.87 1.92
CA ALA A 8 13.25 13.02 1.98
C ALA A 8 13.54 14.06 0.88
N LEU A 9 14.81 14.29 0.56
CA LEU A 9 15.22 15.18 -0.52
C LEU A 9 14.82 14.65 -1.91
N GLU A 10 14.97 13.35 -2.13
CA GLU A 10 14.56 12.68 -3.37
C GLU A 10 13.04 12.82 -3.61
N TYR A 11 12.23 12.57 -2.57
CA TYR A 11 10.78 12.70 -2.64
C TYR A 11 10.33 14.15 -2.91
N ASN A 12 10.93 15.12 -2.23
CA ASN A 12 10.63 16.54 -2.45
C ASN A 12 10.96 17.00 -3.87
N ASN A 13 12.07 16.52 -4.43
CA ASN A 13 12.42 16.81 -5.83
C ASN A 13 11.46 16.14 -6.82
N LYS A 14 10.95 14.94 -6.52
CA LYS A 14 9.94 14.25 -7.32
C LYS A 14 8.59 14.99 -7.32
N LEU A 15 8.17 15.51 -6.16
CA LEU A 15 6.96 16.33 -6.02
C LEU A 15 7.04 17.66 -6.77
N ARG A 16 8.23 18.26 -6.86
CA ARG A 16 8.47 19.53 -7.55
C ARG A 16 8.26 19.47 -9.08
N ILE A 17 8.16 18.28 -9.67
CA ILE A 17 7.92 18.06 -11.11
C ILE A 17 6.43 17.87 -11.43
N GLY A 18 5.60 17.59 -10.42
CA GLY A 18 4.14 17.54 -10.56
C GLY A 18 3.56 18.92 -10.27
N ASN A 19 2.83 19.48 -11.22
CA ASN A 19 2.13 20.76 -11.10
C ASN A 19 1.07 20.72 -9.99
N ALA A 20 1.47 20.74 -8.73
CA ALA A 20 0.70 21.45 -7.73
C ALA A 20 1.12 22.90 -7.93
N SER A 21 0.24 23.70 -8.55
CA SER A 21 0.12 25.08 -8.10
C SER A 21 0.32 25.05 -6.58
N ALA A 22 1.13 25.96 -6.05
CA ALA A 22 1.02 26.30 -4.66
C ALA A 22 -0.45 26.74 -4.49
N ALA A 23 -1.35 25.77 -4.28
CA ALA A 23 -2.63 25.96 -3.65
C ALA A 23 -2.18 26.68 -2.40
N SER A 24 -2.42 27.99 -2.41
CA SER A 24 -1.96 28.87 -1.36
C SER A 24 -2.52 28.27 -0.09
N LEU A 25 -1.70 27.50 0.62
CA LEU A 25 -2.07 26.95 1.90
C LEU A 25 -2.30 28.22 2.72
N SER A 26 -3.55 28.56 2.97
CA SER A 26 -3.89 29.68 3.83
C SER A 26 -3.64 29.20 5.25
N TYR A 27 -2.36 29.10 5.62
CA TYR A 27 -1.97 28.81 6.98
C TYR A 27 -2.29 30.05 7.80
N GLU A 28 -3.41 29.98 8.52
CA GLU A 28 -3.77 30.99 9.50
C GLU A 28 -3.08 30.62 10.81
N THR A 29 -2.27 31.53 11.34
CA THR A 29 -1.67 31.36 12.67
C THR A 29 -2.53 32.10 13.68
N HIS A 30 -2.91 31.44 14.76
CA HIS A 30 -3.69 32.06 15.83
C HIS A 30 -2.75 32.65 16.87
N SER A 31 -2.94 33.93 17.22
CA SER A 31 -2.09 34.65 18.19
C SER A 31 -2.15 34.07 19.61
N GLU A 32 -3.20 33.33 19.92
CA GLU A 32 -3.41 32.66 21.21
C GLU A 32 -2.89 31.21 21.21
N ALA A 33 -2.52 30.66 20.06
CA ALA A 33 -2.02 29.30 19.97
C ALA A 33 -0.55 29.23 20.39
N ILE A 34 -0.25 28.34 21.35
CA ILE A 34 1.12 28.09 21.80
C ILE A 34 1.70 26.93 21.01
N TYR A 35 2.51 27.26 19.99
CA TYR A 35 3.30 26.29 19.22
C TYR A 35 4.64 26.04 19.89
N THR A 36 4.61 25.54 21.11
CA THR A 36 5.83 24.96 21.71
C THR A 36 5.92 23.53 21.22
N ASN A 37 7.10 23.13 20.75
CA ASN A 37 7.38 21.73 20.51
C ASN A 37 7.21 21.01 21.84
N ARG A 38 6.08 20.32 22.03
CA ARG A 38 5.96 19.35 23.12
C ARG A 38 7.05 18.32 22.87
N LEU A 39 7.99 18.22 23.81
CA LEU A 39 8.98 17.16 23.79
C LEU A 39 8.21 15.84 23.77
N LEU A 40 8.29 15.12 22.65
CA LEU A 40 7.69 13.81 22.52
C LEU A 40 8.46 12.87 23.46
N ASP A 41 7.72 12.17 24.31
CA ASP A 41 8.29 11.10 25.12
C ASP A 41 8.44 9.87 24.22
N PHE A 42 9.63 9.72 23.64
CA PHE A 42 9.93 8.65 22.70
C PHE A 42 9.90 7.26 23.34
N ASP A 43 10.11 7.17 24.65
CA ASP A 43 10.19 5.88 25.36
C ASP A 43 8.82 5.19 25.43
N ASN A 44 7.73 5.97 25.37
CA ASN A 44 6.35 5.48 25.45
C ASN A 44 5.62 5.47 24.10
N LEU A 45 6.32 5.71 22.99
CA LEU A 45 5.71 5.64 21.66
C LEU A 45 5.65 4.19 21.15
N PRO A 46 4.57 3.77 20.46
CA PRO A 46 4.55 2.50 19.75
C PRO A 46 5.62 2.50 18.65
N LYS A 47 6.14 1.31 18.31
CA LYS A 47 7.14 1.16 17.26
C LYS A 47 6.65 1.80 15.95
N PRO A 48 7.50 2.56 15.24
CA PRO A 48 7.12 3.22 14.01
C PRO A 48 6.83 2.17 12.91
N LYS A 49 5.75 2.38 12.15
CA LYS A 49 5.29 1.45 11.11
C LYS A 49 6.06 1.52 9.78
N ASN A 50 7.03 2.42 9.71
CA ASN A 50 7.84 2.66 8.51
C ASN A 50 9.27 2.09 8.65
N SER A 51 9.54 1.27 9.66
CA SER A 51 10.82 0.59 9.77
C SER A 51 10.87 -0.59 8.80
N ASP A 52 12.05 -0.87 8.26
CA ASP A 52 12.27 -1.95 7.30
C ASP A 52 11.84 -3.33 7.88
N ASP A 53 11.91 -3.50 9.20
CA ASP A 53 11.54 -4.71 9.95
C ASP A 53 10.05 -4.79 10.35
N TYR A 54 9.24 -3.75 10.09
CA TYR A 54 7.83 -3.72 10.50
C TYR A 54 7.01 -4.85 9.85
N TYR A 55 7.36 -5.20 8.62
CA TYR A 55 6.70 -6.27 7.88
C TYR A 55 7.38 -7.65 8.06
N ASP A 56 8.53 -7.74 8.73
CA ASP A 56 9.19 -9.04 8.96
C ASP A 56 8.36 -9.95 9.89
N GLN A 57 7.59 -9.38 10.81
CA GLN A 57 6.58 -10.12 11.59
C GLN A 57 5.26 -10.31 10.83
N SER A 58 5.04 -9.55 9.76
CA SER A 58 3.86 -9.62 8.89
C SER A 58 4.12 -10.45 7.63
N ASN A 59 5.09 -11.36 7.67
CA ASN A 59 5.41 -12.31 6.59
C ASN A 59 4.29 -13.33 6.30
N ASN A 60 3.09 -13.11 6.84
CA ASN A 60 1.90 -13.78 6.35
C ASN A 60 0.71 -12.82 6.42
N ILE A 61 0.48 -12.09 5.33
CA ILE A 61 -0.80 -11.41 5.05
C ILE A 61 -1.97 -12.39 5.27
N ILE A 62 -1.70 -13.69 5.13
CA ILE A 62 -2.59 -14.80 5.43
C ILE A 62 -2.05 -15.52 6.68
N SER A 63 -2.43 -15.11 7.89
CA SER A 63 -2.07 -15.91 9.07
C SER A 63 -2.57 -17.35 8.91
N ASN A 64 -1.98 -18.31 9.61
CA ASN A 64 -2.47 -19.71 9.62
C ASN A 64 -3.97 -19.78 9.96
N GLU A 65 -4.45 -18.84 10.80
CA GLU A 65 -5.85 -18.68 11.17
C GLU A 65 -6.76 -18.29 10.00
N PHE A 66 -6.27 -17.48 9.04
CA PHE A 66 -7.03 -17.11 7.84
C PHE A 66 -6.79 -18.04 6.64
N SER A 67 -5.76 -18.90 6.70
CA SER A 67 -5.41 -19.82 5.61
C SER A 67 -6.52 -20.82 5.31
N GLU A 68 -7.30 -21.24 6.30
CA GLU A 68 -8.43 -22.17 6.11
C GLU A 68 -9.57 -21.53 5.30
N SER A 69 -9.80 -20.23 5.49
CA SER A 69 -10.86 -19.49 4.81
C SER A 69 -10.57 -19.19 3.32
N LEU A 70 -9.32 -19.37 2.89
CA LEU A 70 -8.87 -19.14 1.52
C LEU A 70 -8.75 -20.45 0.70
N GLN A 71 -9.09 -21.59 1.29
CA GLN A 71 -9.03 -22.88 0.60
C GLN A 71 -10.11 -22.96 -0.50
N ILE A 72 -9.67 -23.11 -1.75
CA ILE A 72 -10.56 -23.33 -2.90
C ILE A 72 -10.73 -24.85 -3.10
N ASN A 73 -11.96 -25.35 -3.01
CA ASN A 73 -12.26 -26.76 -3.27
C ASN A 73 -12.39 -27.03 -4.77
N ILE A 74 -11.28 -27.42 -5.40
CA ILE A 74 -11.23 -27.73 -6.83
C ILE A 74 -11.95 -29.04 -7.21
N SER A 75 -12.24 -29.93 -6.25
CA SER A 75 -12.96 -31.18 -6.51
C SER A 75 -14.45 -30.98 -6.82
N GLN A 76 -14.99 -29.81 -6.51
CA GLN A 76 -16.36 -29.44 -6.84
C GLN A 76 -16.47 -28.70 -8.19
N LEU A 77 -15.35 -28.47 -8.87
CA LEU A 77 -15.35 -27.91 -10.22
C LEU A 77 -15.84 -28.98 -11.19
N ASN A 78 -17.08 -28.86 -11.66
CA ASN A 78 -17.59 -29.67 -12.75
C ASN A 78 -17.10 -29.09 -14.08
N ILE A 79 -15.91 -29.47 -14.49
CA ILE A 79 -15.35 -29.11 -15.79
C ILE A 79 -15.94 -30.11 -16.80
N ASN A 80 -17.00 -29.70 -17.51
CA ASN A 80 -17.48 -30.45 -18.65
C ASN A 80 -16.47 -30.24 -19.80
N ASP A 81 -15.78 -31.30 -20.22
CA ASP A 81 -14.81 -31.25 -21.33
C ASP A 81 -15.44 -30.76 -22.66
N GLU A 82 -16.78 -30.79 -22.77
CA GLU A 82 -17.55 -30.39 -23.94
C GLU A 82 -17.53 -28.88 -24.24
N GLN A 83 -17.20 -28.01 -23.27
CA GLN A 83 -17.13 -26.56 -23.51
C GLN A 83 -15.82 -26.11 -24.20
N ILE A 84 -14.77 -26.92 -24.18
CA ILE A 84 -13.46 -26.53 -24.72
C ILE A 84 -13.44 -26.54 -26.27
N ASP A 85 -14.37 -27.28 -26.89
CA ASP A 85 -14.47 -27.39 -28.35
C ASP A 85 -15.33 -26.28 -29.00
N GLU A 86 -16.21 -25.61 -28.25
CA GLU A 86 -17.04 -24.52 -28.80
C GLU A 86 -16.22 -23.22 -28.95
N ASP A 87 -15.39 -22.88 -27.96
CA ASP A 87 -14.56 -21.66 -28.00
C ASP A 87 -13.47 -21.71 -29.08
N LYS A 88 -12.96 -22.92 -29.42
CA LYS A 88 -11.98 -23.09 -30.51
C LYS A 88 -12.59 -22.91 -31.89
N LYS A 89 -13.89 -23.15 -32.03
CA LYS A 89 -14.57 -23.10 -33.34
C LYS A 89 -14.93 -21.67 -33.76
N GLU A 90 -15.10 -20.76 -32.81
CA GLU A 90 -15.36 -19.34 -33.11
C GLU A 90 -14.11 -18.60 -33.62
N MET A 91 -12.90 -18.99 -33.19
CA MET A 91 -11.65 -18.39 -33.70
C MET A 91 -11.29 -18.82 -35.14
N GLU A 92 -11.75 -19.99 -35.60
CA GLU A 92 -11.48 -20.47 -36.97
C GLU A 92 -12.54 -20.05 -38.01
N MET A 93 -13.60 -19.34 -37.60
CA MET A 93 -14.70 -18.93 -38.48
C MET A 93 -14.78 -17.43 -38.78
N SER A 94 -13.75 -16.64 -38.46
CA SER A 94 -13.67 -15.25 -38.95
C SER A 94 -12.91 -15.19 -40.29
N PRO A 95 -13.51 -14.68 -41.37
CA PRO A 95 -12.89 -14.50 -42.69
C PRO A 95 -11.86 -13.36 -42.73
#